data_AF-A0A8S2XW60-F1
#
_entry.id   AF-A0A8S2XW60-F1
#
_cell.length_a   1.000
_cell.length_b   1.000
_cell.length_c   1.000
_cell.angle_alpha   90.00
_cell.angle_beta   90.00
_cell.angle_gamma   90.00
#
_symmetry.space_group_name_H-M   'P 1'
#
loop_
_entity.id
_entity.type
_entity.pdbx_description
1 polymer ?
#
loop_
_entity_poly.entity_id
_entity_poly.type
_entity_poly.pdbx_seq_one_letter_code
_entity_poly.pdbx_strand_id
1 'polypeptide(L)' 'MHLLDQLDAVTNLTKANKHTFHWDQDQREAFDKLKEALITDPLFLTYPDDKLSLTLEIDA' A
#
# COMPACT_ATOMS: atom_id res chain seq x y z
N MET A 1 7.07 5.41 -5.04
CA MET A 1 6.52 4.24 -5.75
C MET A 1 6.83 2.93 -5.00
N HIS A 2 6.23 2.71 -3.82
CA HIS A 2 6.57 1.54 -2.99
C HIS A 2 5.33 0.78 -2.48
N LEU A 3 4.19 1.45 -2.40
CA LEU A 3 2.94 0.92 -1.82
C LEU A 3 2.16 -0.01 -2.77
N LEU A 4 2.19 0.23 -4.08
CA LEU A 4 1.50 -0.60 -5.08
C LEU A 4 2.15 -1.99 -5.19
N ASP A 5 3.48 -2.06 -5.20
CA ASP A 5 4.21 -3.35 -5.18
C ASP A 5 3.92 -4.16 -3.91
N GLN A 6 3.79 -3.47 -2.77
CA GLN A 6 3.42 -4.11 -1.49
C GLN A 6 1.99 -4.66 -1.53
N LEU A 7 1.07 -3.96 -2.22
CA LEU A 7 -0.32 -4.37 -2.36
C LEU A 7 -0.45 -5.59 -3.28
N ASP A 8 0.27 -5.62 -4.40
CA ASP A 8 0.27 -6.76 -5.33
C ASP A 8 0.84 -8.03 -4.66
N ALA A 9 1.89 -7.90 -3.85
CA ALA A 9 2.46 -9.03 -3.09
C ALA A 9 1.46 -9.68 -2.11
N VAL A 10 0.50 -8.91 -1.59
CA VAL A 10 -0.52 -9.40 -0.65
C VAL A 10 -1.81 -9.82 -1.38
N THR A 11 -2.17 -9.16 -2.47
CA THR A 11 -3.48 -9.31 -3.14
C THR A 11 -3.49 -10.26 -4.34
N ASN A 12 -2.34 -10.57 -4.95
CA ASN A 12 -2.24 -11.54 -6.06
C ASN A 12 -2.39 -13.02 -5.62
N LEU A 13 -2.83 -13.23 -4.39
CA LEU A 13 -2.95 -14.51 -3.69
C LEU A 13 -4.43 -14.97 -3.58
N THR A 14 -5.23 -14.67 -4.60
CA THR A 14 -6.67 -14.99 -4.62
C THR A 14 -6.96 -16.49 -4.72
N LYS A 15 -8.21 -16.86 -4.35
CA LYS A 15 -8.77 -18.22 -4.19
C LYS A 15 -8.42 -19.24 -5.29
N ALA A 16 -8.11 -18.78 -6.51
CA ALA A 16 -7.70 -19.63 -7.63
C ALA A 16 -6.31 -20.26 -7.45
N ASN A 17 -5.39 -19.60 -6.75
CA ASN A 17 -4.00 -20.02 -6.55
C ASN A 17 -3.69 -20.36 -5.07
N LYS A 18 -4.70 -20.76 -4.29
CA LYS A 18 -4.55 -21.05 -2.85
C LYS A 18 -3.47 -22.09 -2.53
N HIS A 19 -3.17 -22.98 -3.47
CA HIS A 19 -2.20 -24.07 -3.32
C HIS A 19 -0.75 -23.58 -3.39
N THR A 20 -0.53 -22.41 -3.98
CA THR A 20 0.77 -21.75 -4.11
C THR A 20 0.89 -20.57 -3.14
N PHE A 21 -0.04 -20.45 -2.20
CA PHE A 21 0.03 -19.45 -1.15
C PHE A 21 1.14 -19.82 -0.18
N HIS A 22 2.22 -19.04 -0.21
CA HIS A 22 3.29 -19.11 0.77
C HIS A 22 3.38 -17.76 1.48
N TRP A 23 3.27 -17.81 2.80
CA TRP A 23 3.47 -16.64 3.65
C TRP A 23 4.89 -16.69 4.18
N ASP A 24 5.81 -16.17 3.37
CA ASP A 24 7.24 -16.17 3.64
C ASP A 24 7.70 -14.79 4.13
N GLN A 25 9.01 -14.60 4.21
CA GLN A 25 9.60 -13.41 4.80
C GLN A 25 9.17 -12.13 4.07
N ASP A 26 9.17 -12.14 2.74
CA ASP A 26 8.84 -10.97 1.93
C ASP A 26 7.39 -10.49 2.16
N GLN A 27 6.43 -11.42 2.27
CA GLN A 27 5.03 -11.08 2.55
C GLN A 27 4.84 -10.54 3.97
N ARG A 28 5.58 -11.09 4.95
CA ARG A 28 5.59 -10.57 6.33
C ARG A 28 6.13 -9.15 6.37
N GLU A 29 7.28 -8.91 5.75
CA GLU A 29 7.92 -7.59 5.72
C GLU A 29 7.05 -6.54 5.02
N ALA A 30 6.40 -6.90 3.91
CA ALA A 30 5.47 -6.00 3.23
C ALA A 30 4.22 -5.69 4.08
N PHE A 31 3.68 -6.71 4.76
CA PHE A 31 2.53 -6.52 5.64
C PHE A 31 2.88 -5.68 6.88
N ASP A 32 4.09 -5.85 7.42
CA ASP A 32 4.58 -5.06 8.56
C ASP A 32 4.78 -3.59 8.19
N LYS A 33 5.37 -3.30 7.03
CA LYS A 33 5.49 -1.94 6.48
C LYS A 33 4.13 -1.29 6.24
N LEU A 34 3.15 -2.05 5.73
CA LEU A 34 1.78 -1.55 5.56
C LEU A 34 1.14 -1.17 6.90
N LYS A 35 1.28 -2.02 7.93
CA LYS A 35 0.79 -1.73 9.28
C LYS A 35 1.45 -0.48 9.85
N GLU A 36 2.77 -0.36 9.70
CA GLU A 36 3.50 0.82 10.15
C GLU A 36 2.97 2.08 9.48
N ALA A 37 2.88 2.10 8.14
CA ALA A 37 2.38 3.23 7.37
C ALA A 37 0.97 3.69 7.79
N LEU A 38 0.07 2.76 8.14
CA LEU A 38 -1.28 3.08 8.60
C LEU A 38 -1.34 3.69 10.01
N ILE A 39 -0.30 3.50 10.83
CA ILE A 39 -0.27 3.94 12.23
C ILE A 39 0.62 5.19 12.41
N THR A 40 1.66 5.34 11.58
CA THR A 40 2.63 6.43 11.74
C THR A 40 2.24 7.73 11.05
N ASP A 41 1.42 7.69 10.00
CA ASP A 41 1.06 8.89 9.23
C ASP A 41 -0.41 9.26 9.44
N PRO A 42 -0.75 10.53 9.70
CA PRO A 42 -2.14 10.93 9.80
C PRO A 42 -2.80 10.78 8.42
N LEU A 43 -3.70 9.80 8.30
CA LEU A 43 -4.67 9.62 7.21
C LEU A 43 -5.68 10.79 7.06
N PHE A 44 -5.35 11.96 7.58
CA PHE A 44 -6.13 13.16 7.37
C PHE A 44 -5.65 13.79 6.07
N LEU A 45 -6.17 13.26 4.97
CA LEU A 45 -6.28 14.03 3.74
C LEU A 45 -6.98 15.34 4.11
N THR A 46 -6.25 16.45 4.10
CA THR A 46 -6.82 17.77 4.30
C THR A 46 -7.98 17.95 3.32
N TYR A 47 -9.09 18.51 3.80
CA TYR A 47 -10.25 18.76 2.96
C TYR A 47 -9.83 19.56 1.73
N PRO A 48 -10.28 19.17 0.52
CA PRO A 48 -9.91 19.89 -0.69
C PRO A 48 -10.40 21.34 -0.61
N ASP A 49 -9.49 22.29 -0.79
CA ASP A 49 -9.81 23.72 -0.88
C ASP A 49 -9.79 24.12 -2.35
N ASP A 50 -10.96 24.50 -2.87
CA ASP A 50 -11.15 24.94 -4.26
C ASP A 50 -10.35 26.21 -4.61
N LYS A 51 -9.76 26.88 -3.62
CA LYS A 51 -8.88 28.05 -3.81
C LYS A 51 -7.40 27.69 -3.95
N LEU A 52 -7.02 26.43 -3.70
CA LEU A 52 -5.65 25.96 -3.79
C LEU A 52 -5.44 25.13 -5.06
N SER A 53 -4.29 25.29 -5.70
CA SER A 53 -3.92 24.45 -6.84
C SER A 53 -3.46 23.07 -6.36
N LEU A 54 -4.00 22.01 -6.95
CA LEU A 54 -3.52 20.65 -6.72
C LEU A 54 -2.21 20.43 -7.48
N THR A 55 -1.19 19.89 -6.79
CA THR A 55 0.03 19.40 -7.43
C THR A 55 -0.01 17.88 -7.42
N LEU A 56 0.09 17.28 -8.60
CA LEU A 56 0.21 15.83 -8.76
C LEU A 56 1.69 15.48 -8.92
N GLU A 57 2.26 14.81 -7.92
CA GLU A 57 3.60 14.25 -7.99
C GLU A 57 3.51 12.77 -8.35
N ILE A 58 4.27 12.38 -9.38
CA ILE A 58 4.38 10.99 -9.83
C ILE A 58 5.83 10.56 -9.70
N ASP A 59 6.01 9.33 -9.22
CA ASP A 59 7.30 8.67 -9.05
C ASP A 59 7.33 7.45 -9.98
N ALA A 60 8.49 7.18 -10.58
CA ALA A 60 8.68 6.30 -11.74
C ALA A 60 9.27 4.93 -11.38
#